data_AF-A0A9P1BTK4-F1
#
_entry.id   AF-A0A9P1BTK4-F1
#
_cell.length_a   1.000
_cell.length_b   1.000
_cell.length_c   1.000
_cell.angle_alpha   90.00
_cell.angle_beta   90.00
_cell.angle_gamma   90.00
#
_symmetry.space_group_name_H-M   'P 1'
#
loop_
_entity.id
_entity.type
_entity.pdbx_description
1 polymer ?
#
loop_
_entity_poly.entity_id
_entity_poly.type
_entity_poly.pdbx_seq_one_letter_code
_entity_poly.pdbx_strand_id
1 'polypeptide(L)'
;MLQRRRVSKIPEPDLLKVVEAGLTVGSLVGSCWILDWALGTRRRAAVEADAKVMREKRLRRATRRPEESLEDLLIKSRDQAEALDYAAGGDSDEVQVAFETFHRAVADPVEARCGKHLKRRQLQRQIQADPVSRFFRGEAEGLEITSLLCAGPPTGPALPVVVLTDPISTGALLVDIVLSSGFGVLVLWSKERAESLPISHKGVYKAVKEQVSIPETVKAIKGALSPGSAIIACIPGSESGVNLADLISIWLGLLANGSGNRPFPAGDRRNKHLQSSVLKGIAGCRAIREVCGCAWEEVRDSCRELGLPMVVKPVQSAGTDGVKLCYSMKAVEEHFRHLQATQRRFASSDHAILLQEFMVGQEYVVDQVSRDGVHKTIMTWVYEKQPANGSDFVYLAMRPVESKDCPSDLIPYTRSVLDALDIQNGATHTEVMMTADGPCLIEVNVRVMGGNGSFISLARLLTGTSHADAVLDCIDQKRFDALPDVPRAFQASGLVVFLISYSSGIVASTPGYEVMKKMDSFLELHTSISPGSAVEVTVDTFTFAGILVLAGSEDQIWADIVEVRRLEKEGLFCFTETNRFQCGGA
;
A
#
# COMPACT_ATOMS: atom_id res chain seq x y z
N MET A 1 8.63 40.85 -72.25
CA MET A 1 7.88 41.74 -71.33
C MET A 1 7.42 40.88 -70.16
N LEU A 2 8.04 41.05 -68.98
CA LEU A 2 7.42 41.62 -67.75
C LEU A 2 6.21 40.77 -67.28
N GLN A 3 6.08 40.27 -66.06
CA GLN A 3 6.67 40.69 -64.78
C GLN A 3 6.42 39.63 -63.69
N ARG A 4 7.32 39.61 -62.69
CA ARG A 4 7.20 38.89 -61.41
C ARG A 4 5.98 39.35 -60.59
N ARG A 5 5.31 38.43 -59.89
CA ARG A 5 4.62 38.72 -58.62
C ARG A 5 5.10 37.75 -57.53
N ARG A 6 5.54 38.32 -56.42
CA ARG A 6 5.96 37.67 -55.16
C ARG A 6 4.74 37.03 -54.48
N VAL A 7 4.90 35.81 -53.96
CA VAL A 7 4.01 35.26 -52.95
C VAL A 7 4.46 35.79 -51.59
N SER A 8 3.52 36.38 -50.86
CA SER A 8 3.67 37.00 -49.55
C SER A 8 3.84 35.98 -48.42
N LYS A 9 4.61 36.38 -47.40
CA LYS A 9 4.77 35.75 -46.09
C LYS A 9 3.42 35.38 -45.46
N ILE A 10 3.35 34.17 -44.90
CA ILE A 10 2.30 33.76 -43.95
C ILE A 10 2.62 34.41 -42.59
N PRO A 11 1.66 34.98 -41.85
CA PRO A 11 1.93 35.60 -40.54
C PRO A 11 2.17 34.54 -39.44
N GLU A 12 3.02 34.88 -38.47
CA GLU A 12 3.45 34.06 -37.32
C GLU A 12 2.37 33.42 -36.40
N PRO A 13 1.08 33.82 -36.33
CA PRO A 13 0.17 33.20 -35.36
C PRO A 13 -0.30 31.77 -35.68
N ASP A 14 -0.04 31.23 -36.88
CA ASP A 14 -0.51 29.89 -37.28
C ASP A 14 0.53 28.77 -37.12
N LEU A 15 1.79 29.09 -36.77
CA LEU A 15 2.85 28.09 -36.54
C LEU A 15 2.68 27.34 -35.21
N LEU A 16 2.17 28.01 -34.17
CA LEU A 16 1.90 27.38 -32.87
C LEU A 16 0.74 26.37 -32.91
N LYS A 17 -0.27 26.59 -33.76
CA LYS A 17 -1.40 25.65 -33.90
C LYS A 17 -1.01 24.35 -34.60
N VAL A 18 0.00 24.37 -35.46
CA VAL A 18 0.52 23.15 -36.12
C VAL A 18 1.39 22.33 -35.15
N VAL A 19 2.07 22.98 -34.20
CA VAL A 19 2.87 22.31 -33.16
C VAL A 19 1.97 21.70 -32.08
N GLU A 20 0.88 22.37 -31.69
CA GLU A 20 -0.09 21.81 -30.71
C GLU A 20 -0.89 20.63 -31.26
N ALA A 21 -1.20 20.59 -32.57
CA ALA A 21 -1.91 19.47 -33.17
C ALA A 21 -1.05 18.20 -33.38
N GLY A 22 0.29 18.32 -33.31
CA GLY A 22 1.22 17.22 -33.52
C GLY A 22 1.67 16.47 -32.25
N LEU A 23 1.27 16.95 -31.06
CA LEU A 23 1.70 16.40 -29.76
C LEU A 23 0.67 15.44 -29.12
N THR A 24 -0.47 15.19 -29.75
CA THR A 24 -1.53 14.31 -29.22
C THR A 24 -1.46 12.85 -29.67
N VAL A 25 -0.41 12.41 -30.35
CA VAL A 25 -0.21 10.96 -30.62
C VAL A 25 1.26 10.60 -30.38
N GLY A 26 1.49 9.74 -29.39
CA GLY A 26 2.81 9.22 -29.05
C GLY A 26 3.51 8.59 -30.24
N SER A 27 4.43 9.32 -30.86
CA SER A 27 5.53 8.75 -31.62
C SER A 27 6.66 9.78 -31.75
N LEU A 28 7.86 9.36 -31.37
CA LEU A 28 9.13 10.05 -31.57
C LEU A 28 9.52 10.09 -33.07
N VAL A 29 8.64 10.66 -33.90
CA VAL A 29 8.80 10.76 -35.37
C VAL A 29 8.77 12.24 -35.83
N GLY A 30 8.37 13.18 -34.96
CA GLY A 30 8.21 14.60 -35.33
C GLY A 30 9.48 15.42 -35.53
N SER A 31 10.65 14.97 -35.05
CA SER A 31 11.88 15.79 -35.05
C SER A 31 12.76 15.65 -36.31
N CYS A 32 12.36 14.86 -37.31
CA CYS A 32 13.13 14.72 -38.56
C CYS A 32 12.78 15.75 -39.65
N TRP A 33 11.73 16.57 -39.50
CA TRP A 33 11.35 17.54 -40.55
C TRP A 33 12.16 18.84 -40.54
N ILE A 34 12.76 19.21 -39.41
CA ILE A 34 13.52 20.46 -39.28
C ILE A 34 14.95 20.34 -39.86
N LEU A 35 15.54 19.14 -39.76
CA LEU A 35 16.86 18.85 -40.38
C LEU A 35 16.75 18.50 -41.88
N ASP A 36 15.60 17.97 -42.33
CA ASP A 36 15.35 17.65 -43.75
C ASP A 36 15.18 18.90 -44.63
N TRP A 37 14.90 20.07 -44.04
CA TRP A 37 14.83 21.35 -44.76
C TRP A 37 16.21 21.99 -44.98
N ALA A 38 17.18 21.70 -44.12
CA ALA A 38 18.52 22.33 -44.15
C ALA A 38 19.53 21.63 -45.07
N LEU A 39 19.34 20.35 -45.41
CA LEU A 39 20.30 19.58 -46.21
C LEU A 39 19.73 19.21 -47.58
N GLY A 40 20.01 20.08 -48.55
CA GLY A 40 19.63 19.92 -49.95
C GLY A 40 19.98 18.55 -50.54
N THR A 41 19.02 18.03 -51.31
CA THR A 41 19.03 16.78 -52.07
C THR A 41 20.39 16.38 -52.65
N ARG A 42 21.00 15.29 -52.15
CA ARG A 42 21.66 14.20 -52.92
C ARG A 42 22.37 13.21 -51.99
N ARG A 43 21.66 12.14 -51.60
CA ARG A 43 22.12 10.76 -51.31
C ARG A 43 21.13 10.09 -50.34
N ARG A 44 19.89 9.90 -50.83
CA ARG A 44 18.73 9.46 -50.06
C ARG A 44 18.60 7.94 -49.84
N ALA A 45 19.62 7.12 -50.12
CA ALA A 45 19.46 5.66 -50.03
C ALA A 45 20.65 4.90 -49.43
N ALA A 46 21.80 5.55 -49.20
CA ALA A 46 22.98 4.89 -48.64
C ALA A 46 23.13 5.10 -47.12
N VAL A 47 22.51 6.14 -46.55
CA VAL A 47 22.69 6.51 -45.13
C VAL A 47 21.66 5.82 -44.21
N GLU A 48 20.49 5.42 -44.72
CA GLU A 48 19.42 4.84 -43.90
C GLU A 48 19.73 3.41 -43.41
N ALA A 49 20.46 2.61 -44.18
CA ALA A 49 20.82 1.25 -43.78
C ALA A 49 21.99 1.22 -42.77
N ASP A 50 23.00 2.07 -42.96
CA ASP A 50 24.17 2.12 -42.07
C ASP A 50 23.86 2.84 -40.75
N ALA A 51 23.02 3.89 -40.76
CA ALA A 51 22.64 4.61 -39.55
C ALA A 51 21.81 3.73 -38.60
N LYS A 52 20.91 2.88 -39.12
CA LYS A 52 20.07 1.99 -38.30
C LYS A 52 20.89 0.89 -37.61
N VAL A 53 21.85 0.30 -38.34
CA VAL A 53 22.76 -0.73 -37.80
C VAL A 53 23.79 -0.14 -36.83
N MET A 54 24.29 1.08 -37.09
CA MET A 54 25.16 1.81 -36.16
C MET A 54 24.44 2.26 -34.88
N ARG A 55 23.16 2.65 -34.99
CA ARG A 55 22.33 3.10 -33.85
C ARG A 55 22.00 1.96 -32.90
N GLU A 56 21.64 0.78 -33.40
CA GLU A 56 21.45 -0.41 -32.57
C GLU A 56 22.75 -0.94 -31.96
N LYS A 57 23.87 -0.93 -32.71
CA LYS A 57 25.17 -1.37 -32.19
C LYS A 57 25.74 -0.40 -31.14
N ARG A 58 25.53 0.92 -31.26
CA ARG A 58 25.97 1.92 -30.28
C ARG A 58 25.12 1.91 -29.01
N LEU A 59 23.79 1.78 -29.10
CA LEU A 59 22.93 1.61 -27.91
C LEU A 59 23.22 0.30 -27.16
N ARG A 60 23.47 -0.80 -27.88
CA ARG A 60 23.88 -2.08 -27.27
C ARG A 60 25.30 -2.07 -26.69
N ARG A 61 26.20 -1.20 -27.17
CA ARG A 61 27.54 -0.99 -26.59
C ARG A 61 27.50 -0.10 -25.35
N ALA A 62 26.70 0.97 -25.35
CA ALA A 62 26.53 1.89 -24.21
C ALA A 62 25.92 1.21 -22.98
N THR A 63 25.13 0.16 -23.18
CA THR A 63 24.52 -0.64 -22.11
C THR A 63 25.43 -1.78 -21.60
N ARG A 64 26.62 -1.99 -22.19
CA ARG A 64 27.51 -3.15 -21.89
C ARG A 64 28.96 -2.80 -21.49
N ARG A 65 29.40 -1.54 -21.53
CA ARG A 65 30.77 -1.15 -21.10
C ARG A 65 30.74 -0.30 -19.83
N PRO A 66 31.50 -0.64 -18.76
CA PRO A 66 31.46 0.11 -17.50
C PRO A 66 32.33 1.37 -17.45
N GLU A 67 33.07 1.71 -18.52
CA GLU A 67 34.23 2.62 -18.42
C GLU A 67 34.16 3.89 -19.27
N GLU A 68 33.13 4.11 -20.11
CA GLU A 68 32.93 5.42 -20.76
C GLU A 68 31.85 6.20 -20.01
N SER A 69 32.22 7.35 -19.45
CA SER A 69 31.28 8.22 -18.74
C SER A 69 30.33 8.91 -19.73
N LEU A 70 29.15 9.31 -19.27
CA LEU A 70 28.20 10.09 -20.08
C LEU A 70 28.83 11.42 -20.55
N GLU A 71 29.69 12.01 -19.72
CA GLU A 71 30.49 13.18 -20.05
C GLU A 71 31.41 12.92 -21.25
N ASP A 72 32.07 11.75 -21.34
CA ASP A 72 32.93 11.40 -22.47
C ASP A 72 32.16 11.27 -23.80
N LEU A 73 30.91 10.80 -23.74
CA LEU A 73 30.05 10.68 -24.92
C LEU A 73 29.46 12.02 -25.37
N LEU A 74 29.17 12.92 -24.43
CA LEU A 74 28.72 14.28 -24.70
C LEU A 74 29.87 15.16 -25.20
N ILE A 75 31.08 14.99 -24.67
CA ILE A 75 32.29 15.66 -25.17
C ILE A 75 32.57 15.21 -26.62
N LYS A 76 32.49 13.91 -26.91
CA LYS A 76 32.67 13.40 -28.28
C LYS A 76 31.59 13.87 -29.26
N SER A 77 30.35 14.09 -28.80
CA SER A 77 29.29 14.63 -29.67
C SER A 77 29.47 16.13 -29.93
N ARG A 78 29.96 16.88 -28.94
CA ARG A 78 30.35 18.30 -29.08
C ARG A 78 31.53 18.47 -30.03
N ASP A 79 32.58 17.67 -29.87
CA ASP A 79 33.75 17.69 -30.76
C ASP A 79 33.38 17.33 -32.21
N GLN A 80 32.37 16.46 -32.42
CA GLN A 80 31.84 16.13 -33.74
C GLN A 80 30.97 17.24 -34.34
N ALA A 81 30.22 17.98 -33.52
CA ALA A 81 29.42 19.13 -33.95
C ALA A 81 30.33 20.32 -34.31
N GLU A 82 31.35 20.61 -33.49
CA GLU A 82 32.37 21.64 -33.77
C GLU A 82 33.20 21.29 -35.02
N ALA A 83 33.50 20.01 -35.25
CA ALA A 83 34.17 19.55 -36.48
C ALA A 83 33.31 19.69 -37.74
N LEU A 84 31.98 19.61 -37.62
CA LEU A 84 31.04 19.86 -38.72
C LEU A 84 30.87 21.37 -39.01
N ASP A 85 30.99 22.21 -37.97
CA ASP A 85 30.93 23.67 -38.08
C ASP A 85 32.15 24.23 -38.85
N TYR A 86 33.36 23.75 -38.53
CA TYR A 86 34.58 24.09 -39.27
C TYR A 86 34.53 23.67 -40.76
N ALA A 87 33.76 22.63 -41.09
CA ALA A 87 33.61 22.11 -42.44
C ALA A 87 32.48 22.78 -43.26
N ALA A 88 31.50 23.43 -42.59
CA ALA A 88 30.29 23.97 -43.23
C ALA A 88 30.26 25.49 -43.37
N GLY A 89 31.10 26.24 -42.62
CA GLY A 89 31.21 27.70 -42.75
C GLY A 89 29.91 28.46 -42.44
N GLY A 90 29.09 27.94 -41.52
CA GLY A 90 27.79 28.49 -41.13
C GLY A 90 27.85 29.50 -39.98
N ASP A 91 26.80 30.31 -39.84
CA ASP A 91 26.65 31.37 -38.83
C ASP A 91 26.45 30.77 -37.43
N SER A 92 27.24 31.21 -36.44
CA SER A 92 27.38 30.56 -35.13
C SER A 92 26.08 30.50 -34.31
N ASP A 93 25.15 31.41 -34.56
CA ASP A 93 23.91 31.55 -33.80
C ASP A 93 22.88 30.46 -34.14
N GLU A 94 22.82 29.99 -35.40
CA GLU A 94 21.86 28.95 -35.80
C GLU A 94 22.25 27.57 -35.25
N VAL A 95 23.55 27.31 -35.11
CA VAL A 95 24.09 26.06 -34.52
C VAL A 95 23.88 26.04 -33.01
N GLN A 96 24.08 27.18 -32.34
CA GLN A 96 23.78 27.34 -30.91
C GLN A 96 22.31 27.03 -30.61
N VAL A 97 21.39 27.59 -31.41
CA VAL A 97 19.94 27.35 -31.27
C VAL A 97 19.60 25.87 -31.55
N ALA A 98 20.21 25.25 -32.56
CA ALA A 98 20.00 23.83 -32.85
C ALA A 98 20.54 22.91 -31.72
N PHE A 99 21.68 23.27 -31.12
CA PHE A 99 22.28 22.54 -30.00
C PHE A 99 21.43 22.67 -28.73
N GLU A 100 20.99 23.88 -28.37
CA GLU A 100 20.10 24.13 -27.24
C GLU A 100 18.74 23.43 -27.41
N THR A 101 18.23 23.41 -28.64
CA THR A 101 16.98 22.69 -28.98
C THR A 101 17.16 21.18 -28.87
N PHE A 102 18.28 20.62 -29.34
CA PHE A 102 18.61 19.20 -29.21
C PHE A 102 18.79 18.79 -27.74
N HIS A 103 19.48 19.62 -26.94
CA HIS A 103 19.66 19.37 -25.52
C HIS A 103 18.32 19.33 -24.79
N ARG A 104 17.45 20.32 -24.98
CA ARG A 104 16.10 20.33 -24.37
C ARG A 104 15.20 19.21 -24.84
N ALA A 105 15.26 18.85 -26.13
CA ALA A 105 14.35 17.86 -26.70
C ALA A 105 14.79 16.41 -26.46
N VAL A 106 16.08 16.16 -26.27
CA VAL A 106 16.64 14.80 -26.24
C VAL A 106 17.51 14.55 -25.01
N ALA A 107 18.42 15.45 -24.66
CA ALA A 107 19.32 15.25 -23.53
C ALA A 107 18.58 15.39 -22.19
N ASP A 108 17.79 16.44 -21.98
CA ASP A 108 17.07 16.65 -20.71
C ASP A 108 16.09 15.50 -20.38
N PRO A 109 15.28 14.98 -21.34
CA PRO A 109 14.42 13.82 -21.08
C PRO A 109 15.22 12.53 -20.86
N VAL A 110 16.35 12.34 -21.54
CA VAL A 110 17.22 11.17 -21.37
C VAL A 110 17.95 11.23 -20.03
N GLU A 111 18.47 12.38 -19.63
CA GLU A 111 19.07 12.60 -18.31
C GLU A 111 18.04 12.47 -17.19
N ALA A 112 16.82 13.00 -17.37
CA ALA A 112 15.73 12.79 -16.44
C ALA A 112 15.33 11.30 -16.34
N ARG A 113 15.30 10.58 -17.47
CA ARG A 113 14.96 9.15 -17.51
C ARG A 113 16.08 8.27 -16.95
N CYS A 114 17.33 8.60 -17.23
CA CYS A 114 18.53 7.95 -16.70
C CYS A 114 18.70 8.24 -15.21
N GLY A 115 18.49 9.48 -14.76
CA GLY A 115 18.47 9.87 -13.34
C GLY A 115 17.35 9.18 -12.57
N LYS A 116 16.14 9.07 -13.15
CA LYS A 116 15.04 8.25 -12.60
C LYS A 116 15.41 6.77 -12.57
N HIS A 117 16.08 6.23 -13.59
CA HIS A 117 16.57 4.85 -13.61
C HIS A 117 17.69 4.56 -12.60
N LEU A 118 18.63 5.50 -12.40
CA LEU A 118 19.72 5.37 -11.44
C LEU A 118 19.18 5.41 -10.01
N LYS A 119 18.30 6.37 -9.71
CA LYS A 119 17.55 6.42 -8.43
C LYS A 119 16.74 5.15 -8.23
N ARG A 120 15.98 4.68 -9.23
CA ARG A 120 15.20 3.43 -9.18
C ARG A 120 16.08 2.21 -8.89
N ARG A 121 17.25 2.08 -9.51
CA ARG A 121 18.19 0.96 -9.24
C ARG A 121 18.79 1.02 -7.84
N GLN A 122 19.15 2.21 -7.36
CA GLN A 122 19.67 2.41 -6.01
C GLN A 122 18.61 2.11 -4.95
N LEU A 123 17.37 2.48 -5.24
CA LEU A 123 16.21 2.31 -4.39
C LEU A 123 15.69 0.87 -4.40
N GLN A 124 15.69 0.20 -5.57
CA GLN A 124 15.52 -1.26 -5.66
C GLN A 124 16.59 -2.01 -4.87
N ARG A 125 17.85 -1.55 -4.85
CA ARG A 125 18.89 -2.15 -4.00
C ARG A 125 18.62 -1.92 -2.51
N GLN A 126 18.09 -0.75 -2.12
CA GLN A 126 17.68 -0.49 -0.73
C GLN A 126 16.52 -1.38 -0.31
N ILE A 127 15.49 -1.53 -1.16
CA ILE A 127 14.36 -2.45 -0.92
C ILE A 127 14.83 -3.91 -0.93
N GLN A 128 15.78 -4.28 -1.80
CA GLN A 128 16.38 -5.61 -1.76
C GLN A 128 17.12 -5.88 -0.44
N ALA A 129 17.70 -4.87 0.19
CA ALA A 129 18.34 -5.00 1.49
C ALA A 129 17.34 -4.95 2.68
N ASP A 130 16.10 -4.54 2.44
CA ASP A 130 15.08 -4.35 3.47
C ASP A 130 14.68 -5.70 4.13
N PRO A 131 14.62 -5.78 5.48
CA PRO A 131 14.27 -7.02 6.18
C PRO A 131 12.90 -7.58 5.80
N VAL A 132 11.89 -6.73 5.60
CA VAL A 132 10.53 -7.14 5.25
C VAL A 132 10.52 -7.71 3.84
N SER A 133 11.19 -7.04 2.90
CA SER A 133 11.31 -7.53 1.53
C SER A 133 12.08 -8.85 1.44
N ARG A 134 13.12 -9.05 2.27
CA ARG A 134 13.88 -10.31 2.34
C ARG A 134 13.04 -11.47 2.88
N PHE A 135 12.18 -11.22 3.86
CA PHE A 135 11.24 -12.22 4.38
C PHE A 135 10.34 -12.77 3.26
N PHE A 136 9.70 -11.91 2.47
CA PHE A 136 8.80 -12.35 1.39
C PHE A 136 9.50 -13.03 0.22
N ARG A 137 10.82 -12.85 0.06
CA ARG A 137 11.62 -13.59 -0.93
C ARG A 137 12.14 -14.94 -0.42
N GLY A 138 11.87 -15.30 0.84
CA GLY A 138 12.44 -16.50 1.46
C GLY A 138 13.95 -16.41 1.71
N GLU A 139 14.50 -15.18 1.73
CA GLU A 139 15.92 -14.89 1.94
C GLU A 139 16.24 -14.57 3.43
N ALA A 140 15.23 -14.63 4.29
CA ALA A 140 15.36 -14.56 5.73
C ALA A 140 15.51 -15.99 6.28
N GLU A 141 16.73 -16.38 6.65
CA GLU A 141 16.98 -17.66 7.33
C GLU A 141 16.20 -17.69 8.67
N GLY A 142 15.30 -18.68 8.84
CA GLY A 142 14.63 -18.97 10.12
C GLY A 142 13.19 -18.47 10.27
N LEU A 143 12.54 -18.03 9.18
CA LEU A 143 11.20 -17.46 9.21
C LEU A 143 10.23 -18.28 8.34
N GLU A 144 9.84 -19.45 8.84
CA GLU A 144 8.55 -20.04 8.47
C GLU A 144 7.55 -19.67 9.57
N ILE A 145 6.36 -19.20 9.18
CA ILE A 145 5.23 -18.91 10.08
C ILE A 145 4.86 -20.13 10.96
N THR A 146 5.35 -21.33 10.61
CA THR A 146 4.89 -22.62 11.12
C THR A 146 5.90 -23.48 11.89
N SER A 147 7.19 -23.13 12.04
CA SER A 147 8.17 -24.09 12.59
C SER A 147 9.04 -23.59 13.74
N LEU A 148 8.49 -23.38 14.95
CA LEU A 148 9.28 -22.77 16.03
C LEU A 148 9.03 -23.40 17.42
N LEU A 149 9.94 -24.26 17.88
CA LEU A 149 9.94 -24.84 19.23
C LEU A 149 10.94 -24.12 20.15
N CYS A 150 10.46 -23.74 21.34
CA CYS A 150 11.17 -23.40 22.58
C CYS A 150 12.65 -22.97 22.49
N ALA A 151 12.91 -21.68 22.29
CA ALA A 151 14.19 -21.08 22.67
C ALA A 151 14.11 -20.54 24.11
N GLY A 152 15.16 -20.80 24.92
CA GLY A 152 15.35 -20.13 26.21
C GLY A 152 15.62 -18.63 26.05
N PRO A 153 15.62 -17.85 27.15
CA PRO A 153 15.82 -16.40 27.09
C PRO A 153 17.16 -16.05 26.41
N PRO A 154 17.20 -14.96 25.61
CA PRO A 154 18.43 -14.56 24.92
C PRO A 154 19.58 -14.32 25.90
N THR A 155 20.73 -14.94 25.65
CA THR A 155 21.94 -14.93 26.49
C THR A 155 22.82 -13.69 26.26
N GLY A 156 22.21 -12.50 26.20
CA GLY A 156 22.87 -11.21 25.95
C GLY A 156 22.64 -10.17 27.05
N PRO A 157 23.23 -8.95 26.92
CA PRO A 157 22.96 -7.84 27.84
C PRO A 157 21.46 -7.50 27.88
N ALA A 158 20.98 -6.98 29.02
CA ALA A 158 19.59 -6.61 29.21
C ALA A 158 19.18 -5.51 28.22
N LEU A 159 18.45 -5.87 27.17
CA LEU A 159 17.90 -4.93 26.21
C LEU A 159 16.59 -4.35 26.75
N PRO A 160 16.26 -3.08 26.43
CA PRO A 160 14.89 -2.61 26.56
C PRO A 160 13.98 -3.45 25.65
N VAL A 161 12.78 -3.79 26.14
CA VAL A 161 11.88 -4.76 25.51
C VAL A 161 10.57 -4.10 25.12
N VAL A 162 10.12 -4.38 23.90
CA VAL A 162 8.77 -4.09 23.43
C VAL A 162 7.93 -5.36 23.55
N VAL A 163 6.77 -5.26 24.18
CA VAL A 163 5.76 -6.32 24.18
C VAL A 163 4.90 -6.15 22.93
N LEU A 164 4.74 -7.21 22.13
CA LEU A 164 3.83 -7.23 20.98
C LEU A 164 2.65 -8.16 21.29
N THR A 165 1.43 -7.63 21.29
CA THR A 165 0.22 -8.46 21.48
C THR A 165 -0.27 -9.01 20.15
N ASP A 166 -0.53 -10.31 20.10
CA ASP A 166 -1.00 -11.02 18.90
C ASP A 166 -0.30 -10.59 17.59
N PRO A 167 1.04 -10.70 17.46
CA PRO A 167 1.79 -10.26 16.29
C PRO A 167 1.59 -11.21 15.10
N ILE A 168 0.44 -11.08 14.45
CA ILE A 168 0.08 -11.79 13.22
C ILE A 168 -0.04 -10.82 12.05
N SER A 169 0.00 -11.32 10.83
CA SER A 169 -0.02 -10.49 9.61
C SER A 169 1.10 -9.43 9.67
N THR A 170 0.79 -8.14 9.47
CA THR A 170 1.76 -7.05 9.62
C THR A 170 2.43 -7.01 11.00
N GLY A 171 1.72 -7.43 12.07
CA GLY A 171 2.28 -7.51 13.41
C GLY A 171 3.44 -8.51 13.53
N ALA A 172 3.46 -9.56 12.71
CA ALA A 172 4.59 -10.49 12.68
C ALA A 172 5.86 -9.79 12.17
N LEU A 173 5.73 -8.88 11.21
CA LEU A 173 6.84 -8.10 10.67
C LEU A 173 7.32 -7.01 11.65
N LEU A 174 6.44 -6.54 12.55
CA LEU A 174 6.87 -5.64 13.63
C LEU A 174 7.93 -6.30 14.54
N VAL A 175 7.95 -7.63 14.67
CA VAL A 175 9.00 -8.34 15.40
C VAL A 175 10.38 -7.97 14.82
N ASP A 176 10.56 -8.10 13.51
CA ASP A 176 11.83 -7.82 12.86
C ASP A 176 12.19 -6.33 12.87
N ILE A 177 11.18 -5.45 12.73
CA ILE A 177 11.37 -3.99 12.78
C ILE A 177 11.85 -3.57 14.18
N VAL A 178 11.26 -4.14 15.24
CA VAL A 178 11.67 -3.88 16.63
C VAL A 178 13.09 -4.39 16.89
N LEU A 179 13.38 -5.63 16.49
CA LEU A 179 14.70 -6.23 16.67
C LEU A 179 15.79 -5.46 15.92
N SER A 180 15.52 -5.06 14.68
CA SER A 180 16.43 -4.26 13.86
C SER A 180 16.66 -2.85 14.43
N SER A 181 15.73 -2.36 15.24
CA SER A 181 15.84 -1.09 15.98
C SER A 181 16.64 -1.20 17.28
N GLY A 182 17.15 -2.39 17.61
CA GLY A 182 18.01 -2.63 18.78
C GLY A 182 17.27 -2.95 20.07
N PHE A 183 15.97 -3.27 20.00
CA PHE A 183 15.16 -3.65 21.14
C PHE A 183 14.95 -5.16 21.20
N GLY A 184 14.67 -5.66 22.40
CA GLY A 184 14.14 -7.01 22.58
C GLY A 184 12.64 -7.07 22.28
N VAL A 185 12.13 -8.24 21.91
CA VAL A 185 10.70 -8.46 21.68
C VAL A 185 10.17 -9.51 22.65
N LEU A 186 9.05 -9.24 23.32
CA LEU A 186 8.26 -10.28 24.00
C LEU A 186 6.92 -10.41 23.29
N VAL A 187 6.56 -11.63 22.88
CA VAL A 187 5.26 -11.93 22.29
C VAL A 187 4.25 -12.24 23.39
N LEU A 188 3.10 -11.56 23.36
CA LEU A 188 1.97 -11.80 24.26
C LEU A 188 0.74 -12.23 23.48
N TRP A 189 0.28 -13.46 23.69
CA TRP A 189 -0.93 -14.00 23.06
C TRP A 189 -2.16 -13.76 23.93
N SER A 190 -3.19 -13.11 23.37
CA SER A 190 -4.48 -12.90 24.02
C SER A 190 -5.29 -14.19 24.14
N LYS A 191 -6.32 -14.20 25.00
CA LYS A 191 -7.27 -15.32 25.07
C LYS A 191 -8.07 -15.51 23.78
N GLU A 192 -8.34 -14.43 23.04
CA GLU A 192 -9.00 -14.46 21.73
C GLU A 192 -8.16 -15.25 20.70
N ARG A 193 -6.85 -15.38 20.94
CA ARG A 193 -5.90 -16.18 20.15
C ARG A 193 -5.34 -17.34 20.98
N ALA A 194 -6.24 -18.22 21.42
CA ALA A 194 -5.91 -19.41 22.23
C ALA A 194 -4.84 -20.32 21.57
N GLU A 195 -4.80 -20.33 20.24
CA GLU A 195 -3.79 -20.99 19.42
C GLU A 195 -2.62 -20.03 19.15
N SER A 196 -1.60 -20.12 19.99
CA SER A 196 -0.36 -19.37 19.82
C SER A 196 0.38 -19.85 18.58
N LEU A 197 0.59 -18.97 17.60
CA LEU A 197 1.55 -19.25 16.54
C LEU A 197 2.95 -19.21 17.14
N PRO A 198 3.80 -20.20 16.85
CA PRO A 198 5.12 -20.19 17.40
C PRO A 198 5.97 -19.11 16.69
N ILE A 199 6.60 -18.22 17.48
CA ILE A 199 7.55 -17.19 17.00
C ILE A 199 8.88 -17.44 17.72
N SER A 200 9.94 -17.78 16.99
CA SER A 200 11.29 -17.95 17.53
C SER A 200 12.27 -17.24 16.62
N HIS A 201 12.88 -16.19 17.15
CA HIS A 201 13.92 -15.44 16.48
C HIS A 201 14.93 -14.98 17.54
N LYS A 202 16.20 -14.81 17.16
CA LYS A 202 17.21 -14.27 18.08
C LYS A 202 16.77 -12.87 18.54
N GLY A 203 16.67 -12.66 19.85
CA GLY A 203 16.18 -11.41 20.45
C GLY A 203 14.68 -11.40 20.79
N VAL A 204 13.93 -12.42 20.36
CA VAL A 204 12.58 -12.70 20.87
C VAL A 204 12.71 -13.46 22.18
N TYR A 205 12.14 -12.90 23.25
CA TYR A 205 11.98 -13.54 24.54
C TYR A 205 10.86 -14.58 24.50
N LYS A 206 10.78 -15.43 25.53
CA LYS A 206 9.76 -16.47 25.62
C LYS A 206 8.35 -15.86 25.47
N ALA A 207 7.58 -16.40 24.52
CA ALA A 207 6.19 -16.01 24.34
C ALA A 207 5.36 -16.32 25.61
N VAL A 208 4.48 -15.38 25.95
CA VAL A 208 3.60 -15.45 27.12
C VAL A 208 2.16 -15.50 26.63
N LYS A 209 1.30 -16.25 27.32
CA LYS A 209 -0.15 -16.20 27.12
C LYS A 209 -0.77 -15.31 28.19
N GLU A 210 -1.80 -14.57 27.81
CA GLU A 210 -2.65 -13.83 28.73
C GLU A 210 -3.14 -14.76 29.85
N GLN A 211 -3.00 -14.29 31.10
CA GLN A 211 -3.42 -15.02 32.29
C GLN A 211 -4.86 -14.64 32.67
N VAL A 212 -5.39 -15.23 33.74
CA VAL A 212 -6.76 -14.95 34.21
C VAL A 212 -6.95 -13.46 34.51
N SER A 213 -5.90 -12.78 34.98
CA SER A 213 -5.91 -11.35 35.29
C SER A 213 -4.72 -10.58 34.70
N ILE A 214 -4.86 -9.26 34.55
CA ILE A 214 -3.77 -8.37 34.11
C ILE A 214 -2.54 -8.40 35.04
N PRO A 215 -2.67 -8.35 36.39
CA PRO A 215 -1.52 -8.47 37.29
C PRO A 215 -0.73 -9.77 37.09
N GLU A 216 -1.41 -10.90 36.93
CA GLU A 216 -0.78 -12.20 36.68
C GLU A 216 -0.11 -12.24 35.31
N THR A 217 -0.74 -11.64 34.30
CA THR A 217 -0.16 -11.50 32.96
C THR A 217 1.13 -10.70 33.02
N VAL A 218 1.14 -9.57 33.72
CA VAL A 218 2.35 -8.75 33.92
C VAL A 218 3.43 -9.50 34.70
N LYS A 219 3.06 -10.30 35.71
CA LYS A 219 3.99 -11.18 36.42
C LYS A 219 4.62 -12.20 35.48
N ALA A 220 3.82 -12.81 34.60
CA ALA A 220 4.30 -13.78 33.62
C ALA A 220 5.23 -13.13 32.58
N ILE A 221 4.89 -11.94 32.08
CA ILE A 221 5.75 -11.14 31.20
C ILE A 221 7.11 -10.90 31.87
N LYS A 222 7.12 -10.33 33.08
CA LYS A 222 8.36 -10.05 33.82
C LYS A 222 9.20 -11.31 34.08
N GLY A 223 8.54 -12.45 34.36
CA GLY A 223 9.20 -13.74 34.57
C GLY A 223 9.82 -14.36 33.30
N ALA A 224 9.39 -13.92 32.11
CA ALA A 224 9.95 -14.36 30.83
C ALA A 224 11.15 -13.52 30.36
N LEU A 225 11.40 -12.37 30.99
CA LEU A 225 12.49 -11.46 30.65
C LEU A 225 13.79 -11.80 31.39
N SER A 226 14.91 -11.46 30.79
CA SER A 226 16.22 -11.51 31.45
C SER A 226 16.27 -10.48 32.59
N PRO A 227 16.91 -10.80 33.73
CA PRO A 227 17.05 -9.85 34.84
C PRO A 227 17.62 -8.50 34.38
N GLY A 228 16.99 -7.40 34.81
CA GLY A 228 17.40 -6.04 34.44
C GLY A 228 16.81 -5.51 33.13
N SER A 229 16.06 -6.32 32.36
CA SER A 229 15.39 -5.84 31.15
C SER A 229 14.23 -4.90 31.52
N ALA A 230 14.13 -3.75 30.86
CA ALA A 230 13.05 -2.78 31.05
C ALA A 230 12.01 -2.94 29.94
N ILE A 231 10.72 -2.99 30.29
CA ILE A 231 9.64 -2.93 29.30
C ILE A 231 9.41 -1.46 28.96
N ILE A 232 9.49 -1.11 27.68
CA ILE A 232 9.41 0.30 27.23
C ILE A 232 8.13 0.61 26.45
N ALA A 233 7.48 -0.41 25.88
CA ALA A 233 6.24 -0.26 25.12
C ALA A 233 5.47 -1.59 25.09
N CYS A 234 4.15 -1.51 24.92
CA CYS A 234 3.31 -2.63 24.57
C CYS A 234 2.46 -2.22 23.35
N ILE A 235 2.70 -2.84 22.20
CA ILE A 235 2.14 -2.43 20.91
C ILE A 235 1.22 -3.55 20.39
N PRO A 236 0.00 -3.21 19.93
CA PRO A 236 -0.86 -4.19 19.29
C PRO A 236 -0.33 -4.60 17.92
N GLY A 237 -0.06 -5.90 17.77
CA GLY A 237 0.35 -6.49 16.49
C GLY A 237 -0.83 -6.83 15.58
N SER A 238 -2.03 -7.01 16.14
CA SER A 238 -3.26 -7.24 15.37
C SER A 238 -4.51 -6.83 16.15
N GLU A 239 -5.67 -6.93 15.50
CA GLU A 239 -6.96 -6.47 16.04
C GLU A 239 -7.34 -7.14 17.37
N SER A 240 -7.04 -8.44 17.53
CA SER A 240 -7.33 -9.17 18.78
C SER A 240 -6.43 -8.72 19.95
N GLY A 241 -5.28 -8.11 19.65
CA GLY A 241 -4.32 -7.66 20.65
C GLY A 241 -4.56 -6.27 21.22
N VAL A 242 -5.46 -5.46 20.63
CA VAL A 242 -5.63 -4.02 20.96
C VAL A 242 -6.00 -3.80 22.42
N ASN A 243 -7.06 -4.43 22.92
CA ASN A 243 -7.52 -4.22 24.29
C ASN A 243 -6.49 -4.71 25.32
N LEU A 244 -5.84 -5.85 25.05
CA LEU A 244 -4.81 -6.37 25.94
C LEU A 244 -3.58 -5.45 25.95
N ALA A 245 -3.19 -4.88 24.81
CA ALA A 245 -2.08 -3.93 24.74
C ALA A 245 -2.35 -2.68 25.58
N ASP A 246 -3.56 -2.10 25.49
CA ASP A 246 -3.97 -0.97 26.31
C ASP A 246 -3.92 -1.30 27.80
N LEU A 247 -4.52 -2.41 28.22
CA LEU A 247 -4.56 -2.81 29.63
C LEU A 247 -3.17 -3.06 30.21
N ILE A 248 -2.28 -3.71 29.45
CA ILE A 248 -0.89 -3.92 29.85
C ILE A 248 -0.12 -2.60 29.93
N SER A 249 -0.32 -1.70 28.96
CA SER A 249 0.33 -0.38 28.94
C SER A 249 -0.08 0.46 30.14
N ILE A 250 -1.38 0.53 30.44
CA ILE A 250 -1.93 1.23 31.61
C ILE A 250 -1.34 0.65 32.90
N TRP A 251 -1.34 -0.69 33.04
CA TRP A 251 -0.84 -1.34 34.25
C TRP A 251 0.65 -1.11 34.49
N LEU A 252 1.43 -1.04 33.42
CA LEU A 252 2.88 -0.82 33.48
C LEU A 252 3.28 0.66 33.48
N GLY A 253 2.34 1.60 33.29
CA GLY A 253 2.63 3.03 33.17
C GLY A 253 3.40 3.37 31.89
N LEU A 254 3.14 2.64 30.80
CA LEU A 254 3.71 2.90 29.47
C LEU A 254 2.83 3.89 28.70
N LEU A 255 3.28 4.33 27.52
CA LEU A 255 2.41 5.01 26.57
C LEU A 255 1.20 4.12 26.26
N ALA A 256 0.01 4.64 26.49
CA ALA A 256 -1.24 3.91 26.40
C ALA A 256 -2.33 4.79 25.78
N ASN A 257 -3.41 4.17 25.31
CA ASN A 257 -4.64 4.88 25.02
C ASN A 257 -5.59 4.74 26.21
N GLY A 258 -6.02 5.86 26.78
CA GLY A 258 -6.90 5.92 27.95
C GLY A 258 -6.62 7.11 28.87
N SER A 259 -7.67 7.75 29.38
CA SER A 259 -7.57 8.92 30.25
C SER A 259 -7.21 8.56 31.70
N GLY A 260 -6.07 9.07 32.19
CA GLY A 260 -5.69 9.00 33.61
C GLY A 260 -5.51 7.57 34.14
N ASN A 261 -4.83 6.70 33.38
CA ASN A 261 -4.62 5.27 33.69
C ASN A 261 -5.93 4.46 33.79
N ARG A 262 -6.97 4.81 33.02
CA ARG A 262 -8.18 4.02 32.88
C ARG A 262 -8.43 3.68 31.40
N PRO A 263 -9.01 2.51 31.09
CA PRO A 263 -9.43 2.18 29.73
C PRO A 263 -10.37 3.24 29.16
N PHE A 264 -10.53 3.23 27.83
CA PHE A 264 -11.45 4.13 27.15
C PHE A 264 -12.83 4.09 27.81
N PRO A 265 -13.34 5.23 28.36
CA PRO A 265 -14.54 5.20 29.19
C PRO A 265 -15.80 4.71 28.48
N ALA A 266 -15.86 4.84 27.15
CA ALA A 266 -17.01 4.40 26.38
C ALA A 266 -17.08 2.86 26.26
N GLY A 267 -15.96 2.13 26.38
CA GLY A 267 -15.92 0.67 26.25
C GLY A 267 -14.82 0.14 25.32
N ASP A 268 -15.08 -0.97 24.65
CA ASP A 268 -14.15 -1.59 23.69
C ASP A 268 -14.01 -0.69 22.44
N ARG A 269 -12.83 -0.12 22.24
CA ARG A 269 -12.57 0.80 21.12
C ARG A 269 -12.59 0.12 19.75
N ARG A 270 -12.60 -1.22 19.67
CA ARG A 270 -12.77 -1.99 18.42
C ARG A 270 -14.24 -2.08 18.00
N ASN A 271 -15.16 -1.73 18.90
CA ASN A 271 -16.59 -1.78 18.64
C ASN A 271 -16.99 -0.64 17.68
N LYS A 272 -17.27 -0.98 16.43
CA LYS A 272 -17.65 -0.04 15.37
C LYS A 272 -18.90 0.79 15.71
N HIS A 273 -19.87 0.20 16.40
CA HIS A 273 -21.08 0.90 16.81
C HIS A 273 -20.76 2.01 17.81
N LEU A 274 -19.88 1.71 18.76
CA LEU A 274 -19.39 2.67 19.72
C LEU A 274 -18.55 3.76 19.04
N GLN A 275 -17.70 3.40 18.07
CA GLN A 275 -16.92 4.37 17.30
C GLN A 275 -17.81 5.39 16.59
N SER A 276 -18.86 4.94 15.90
CA SER A 276 -19.83 5.85 15.29
C SER A 276 -20.63 6.63 16.32
N SER A 277 -21.02 5.99 17.43
CA SER A 277 -21.86 6.60 18.45
C SER A 277 -21.19 7.76 19.19
N VAL A 278 -19.88 7.69 19.46
CA VAL A 278 -19.16 8.81 20.10
C VAL A 278 -19.06 10.04 19.19
N LEU A 279 -19.17 9.87 17.87
CA LEU A 279 -19.16 10.97 16.92
C LEU A 279 -20.51 11.71 16.86
N LYS A 280 -21.60 11.08 17.32
CA LYS A 280 -22.94 11.68 17.28
C LYS A 280 -22.97 12.95 18.15
N GLY A 281 -23.25 14.08 17.51
CA GLY A 281 -23.32 15.38 18.18
C GLY A 281 -22.01 16.16 18.21
N ILE A 282 -20.91 15.60 17.68
CA ILE A 282 -19.68 16.36 17.46
C ILE A 282 -19.85 17.19 16.17
N ALA A 283 -19.82 18.51 16.31
CA ALA A 283 -20.00 19.42 15.18
C ALA A 283 -18.91 19.18 14.11
N GLY A 284 -19.33 19.01 12.86
CA GLY A 284 -18.40 18.72 11.75
C GLY A 284 -18.00 17.26 11.59
N CYS A 285 -18.37 16.38 12.54
CA CYS A 285 -18.11 14.94 12.43
C CYS A 285 -19.38 14.19 12.05
N ARG A 286 -19.55 13.88 10.75
CA ARG A 286 -20.63 12.98 10.33
C ARG A 286 -20.41 11.59 10.93
N ALA A 287 -21.43 11.08 11.62
CA ALA A 287 -21.51 9.69 12.04
C ALA A 287 -22.38 8.91 11.05
N ILE A 288 -22.01 7.66 10.76
CA ILE A 288 -22.79 6.79 9.88
C ILE A 288 -24.13 6.45 10.52
N ARG A 289 -25.22 6.48 9.74
CA ARG A 289 -26.53 6.01 10.21
C ARG A 289 -26.53 4.49 10.32
N GLU A 290 -26.92 3.98 11.47
CA GLU A 290 -26.84 2.56 11.76
C GLU A 290 -27.78 2.10 12.88
N VAL A 291 -28.01 0.79 12.91
CA VAL A 291 -28.73 0.06 13.95
C VAL A 291 -27.88 -1.14 14.36
N CYS A 292 -27.84 -1.45 15.65
CA CYS A 292 -27.07 -2.55 16.21
C CYS A 292 -27.96 -3.39 17.13
N GLY A 293 -27.84 -4.72 17.07
CA GLY A 293 -28.56 -5.60 17.97
C GLY A 293 -28.09 -7.05 17.93
N CYS A 294 -28.50 -7.82 18.93
CA CYS A 294 -28.12 -9.22 19.09
C CYS A 294 -29.19 -10.18 18.59
N ALA A 295 -30.43 -9.71 18.41
CA ALA A 295 -31.54 -10.45 17.82
C ALA A 295 -32.21 -9.64 16.69
N TRP A 296 -32.76 -10.35 15.71
CA TRP A 296 -33.40 -9.72 14.55
C TRP A 296 -34.60 -8.87 14.98
N GLU A 297 -35.35 -9.36 15.95
CA GLU A 297 -36.56 -8.75 16.46
C GLU A 297 -36.28 -7.39 17.14
N GLU A 298 -35.07 -7.17 17.66
CA GLU A 298 -34.64 -5.90 18.28
C GLU A 298 -34.40 -4.80 17.23
N VAL A 299 -33.94 -5.19 16.03
CA VAL A 299 -33.49 -4.25 15.01
C VAL A 299 -34.48 -4.08 13.86
N ARG A 300 -35.41 -5.04 13.68
CA ARG A 300 -36.30 -5.14 12.50
C ARG A 300 -36.98 -3.83 12.12
N ASP A 301 -37.56 -3.14 13.10
CA ASP A 301 -38.37 -1.94 12.84
C ASP A 301 -37.46 -0.75 12.50
N SER A 302 -36.38 -0.54 13.26
CA SER A 302 -35.36 0.48 12.97
C SER A 302 -34.65 0.25 11.62
N CYS A 303 -34.49 -1.00 11.19
CA CYS A 303 -33.91 -1.31 9.86
C CYS A 303 -34.80 -0.81 8.71
N ARG A 304 -36.13 -0.80 8.89
CA ARG A 304 -37.05 -0.25 7.89
C ARG A 304 -36.90 1.26 7.77
N GLU A 305 -36.61 1.95 8.87
CA GLU A 305 -36.37 3.39 8.89
C GLU A 305 -35.01 3.77 8.28
N LEU A 306 -33.98 2.93 8.48
CA LEU A 306 -32.66 3.14 7.91
C LEU A 306 -32.66 3.16 6.37
N GLY A 307 -33.46 2.28 5.76
CA GLY A 307 -33.64 2.18 4.32
C GLY A 307 -32.66 1.22 3.61
N LEU A 308 -32.93 0.95 2.34
CA LEU A 308 -32.13 0.06 1.48
C LEU A 308 -31.44 0.86 0.36
N PRO A 309 -30.31 0.34 -0.19
CA PRO A 309 -29.58 -0.84 0.28
C PRO A 309 -28.84 -0.56 1.60
N MET A 310 -28.54 -1.62 2.35
CA MET A 310 -27.84 -1.50 3.64
C MET A 310 -26.71 -2.52 3.75
N VAL A 311 -25.66 -2.15 4.48
CA VAL A 311 -24.54 -3.05 4.79
C VAL A 311 -24.85 -3.78 6.09
N VAL A 312 -24.77 -5.12 6.07
CA VAL A 312 -24.96 -5.98 7.23
C VAL A 312 -23.63 -6.65 7.55
N LYS A 313 -23.10 -6.43 8.75
CA LYS A 313 -21.78 -6.93 9.17
C LYS A 313 -21.69 -7.16 10.68
N PRO A 314 -20.73 -7.96 11.18
CA PRO A 314 -20.42 -8.01 12.60
C PRO A 314 -19.96 -6.67 13.17
N VAL A 315 -20.24 -6.43 14.46
CA VAL A 315 -19.71 -5.25 15.17
C VAL A 315 -18.19 -5.30 15.35
N GLN A 316 -17.65 -6.50 15.55
CA GLN A 316 -16.22 -6.76 15.76
C GLN A 316 -15.70 -7.73 14.68
N SER A 317 -15.56 -7.23 13.45
CA SER A 317 -14.84 -7.90 12.36
C SER A 317 -13.67 -7.05 11.85
N ALA A 318 -12.81 -7.62 11.01
CA ALA A 318 -11.77 -6.91 10.29
C ALA A 318 -11.78 -7.29 8.81
N GLY A 319 -11.44 -6.35 7.92
CA GLY A 319 -11.58 -6.55 6.47
C GLY A 319 -13.04 -6.72 6.04
N THR A 320 -13.29 -7.45 4.96
CA THR A 320 -14.65 -7.70 4.44
C THR A 320 -15.32 -8.94 5.04
N ASP A 321 -14.82 -9.46 6.17
CA ASP A 321 -15.37 -10.65 6.83
C ASP A 321 -16.84 -10.45 7.26
N GLY A 322 -17.72 -11.30 6.71
CA GLY A 322 -19.15 -11.26 7.00
C GLY A 322 -19.87 -9.99 6.54
N VAL A 323 -19.23 -9.13 5.74
CA VAL A 323 -19.82 -7.90 5.22
C VAL A 323 -20.65 -8.20 3.98
N LYS A 324 -21.93 -7.82 3.98
CA LYS A 324 -22.81 -8.00 2.82
C LYS A 324 -23.64 -6.76 2.53
N LEU A 325 -23.75 -6.37 1.26
CA LEU A 325 -24.69 -5.36 0.82
C LEU A 325 -26.04 -6.01 0.51
N CYS A 326 -27.07 -5.61 1.25
CA CYS A 326 -28.39 -6.19 1.13
C CYS A 326 -29.35 -5.21 0.44
N TYR A 327 -29.95 -5.66 -0.66
CA TYR A 327 -30.90 -4.88 -1.48
C TYR A 327 -32.38 -5.15 -1.14
N SER A 328 -32.66 -6.07 -0.21
CA SER A 328 -34.03 -6.36 0.25
C SER A 328 -34.05 -6.70 1.74
N MET A 329 -35.14 -6.39 2.42
CA MET A 329 -35.32 -6.74 3.85
C MET A 329 -35.21 -8.24 4.11
N LYS A 330 -35.60 -9.07 3.13
CA LYS A 330 -35.41 -10.53 3.21
C LYS A 330 -33.93 -10.89 3.24
N ALA A 331 -33.13 -10.32 2.34
CA ALA A 331 -31.68 -10.54 2.31
C ALA A 331 -30.99 -10.04 3.58
N VAL A 332 -31.47 -8.93 4.15
CA VAL A 332 -31.01 -8.39 5.44
C VAL A 332 -31.26 -9.42 6.55
N GLU A 333 -32.50 -9.90 6.70
CA GLU A 333 -32.85 -10.88 7.73
C GLU A 333 -32.07 -12.18 7.58
N GLU A 334 -31.97 -12.71 6.34
CA GLU A 334 -31.24 -13.94 6.05
C GLU A 334 -29.76 -13.83 6.44
N HIS A 335 -29.11 -12.71 6.09
CA HIS A 335 -27.70 -12.49 6.42
C HIS A 335 -27.50 -12.23 7.92
N PHE A 336 -28.39 -11.48 8.57
CA PHE A 336 -28.37 -11.28 10.00
C PHE A 336 -28.44 -12.62 10.75
N ARG A 337 -29.41 -13.48 10.40
CA ARG A 337 -29.56 -14.81 11.03
C ARG A 337 -28.36 -15.71 10.73
N HIS A 338 -27.78 -15.60 9.53
CA HIS A 338 -26.56 -16.31 9.18
C HIS A 338 -25.39 -15.90 10.10
N LEU A 339 -25.10 -14.60 10.23
CA LEU A 339 -24.06 -14.09 11.11
C LEU A 339 -24.33 -14.46 12.57
N GLN A 340 -25.58 -14.38 13.03
CA GLN A 340 -25.94 -14.75 14.40
C GLN A 340 -25.60 -16.22 14.69
N ALA A 341 -25.79 -17.11 13.71
CA ALA A 341 -25.47 -18.53 13.83
C ALA A 341 -23.96 -18.82 13.76
N THR A 342 -23.21 -18.09 12.93
CA THR A 342 -21.77 -18.31 12.74
C THR A 342 -20.92 -17.63 13.81
N GLN A 343 -21.26 -16.41 14.22
CA GLN A 343 -20.51 -15.65 15.24
C GLN A 343 -20.57 -16.26 16.63
N ARG A 344 -21.68 -16.94 16.99
CA ARG A 344 -21.79 -17.71 18.25
C ARG A 344 -20.73 -18.80 18.39
N ARG A 345 -20.05 -19.19 17.30
CA ARG A 345 -18.97 -20.19 17.31
C ARG A 345 -17.58 -19.61 17.61
N PHE A 346 -17.40 -18.28 17.55
CA PHE A 346 -16.08 -17.62 17.60
C PHE A 346 -15.80 -16.79 18.87
N ALA A 347 -16.59 -16.95 19.94
CA ALA A 347 -16.28 -16.42 21.28
C ALA A 347 -15.98 -14.90 21.40
N SER A 348 -16.39 -14.06 20.43
CA SER A 348 -16.42 -12.59 20.59
C SER A 348 -17.56 -12.19 21.53
N SER A 349 -17.29 -11.36 22.54
CA SER A 349 -18.11 -11.24 23.75
C SER A 349 -19.53 -10.70 23.58
N ASP A 350 -19.90 -10.08 22.45
CA ASP A 350 -21.22 -9.45 22.32
C ASP A 350 -22.10 -9.94 21.15
N HIS A 351 -21.58 -10.75 20.20
CA HIS A 351 -22.31 -11.30 19.03
C HIS A 351 -23.25 -10.35 18.29
N ALA A 352 -23.05 -9.03 18.44
CA ALA A 352 -23.93 -8.03 17.90
C ALA A 352 -23.67 -7.83 16.41
N ILE A 353 -24.74 -7.60 15.67
CA ILE A 353 -24.70 -7.37 14.23
C ILE A 353 -25.09 -5.93 13.97
N LEU A 354 -24.31 -5.30 13.11
CA LEU A 354 -24.43 -3.92 12.70
C LEU A 354 -25.10 -3.84 11.33
N LEU A 355 -26.10 -2.98 11.22
CA LEU A 355 -26.79 -2.64 9.98
C LEU A 355 -26.56 -1.16 9.71
N GLN A 356 -25.89 -0.83 8.61
CA GLN A 356 -25.48 0.54 8.30
C GLN A 356 -26.07 1.00 6.97
N GLU A 357 -26.33 2.30 6.85
CA GLU A 357 -26.63 2.89 5.55
C GLU A 357 -25.50 2.57 4.56
N PHE A 358 -25.85 2.34 3.29
CA PHE A 358 -24.84 2.19 2.26
C PHE A 358 -24.29 3.56 1.86
N MET A 359 -23.06 3.85 2.27
CA MET A 359 -22.38 5.10 1.89
C MET A 359 -21.81 4.98 0.48
N VAL A 360 -22.07 6.00 -0.35
CA VAL A 360 -21.55 6.09 -1.72
C VAL A 360 -20.49 7.18 -1.75
N GLY A 361 -19.29 6.83 -2.21
CA GLY A 361 -18.15 7.72 -2.21
C GLY A 361 -16.85 7.03 -2.56
N GLN A 362 -15.74 7.76 -2.45
CA GLN A 362 -14.40 7.19 -2.53
C GLN A 362 -13.96 6.75 -1.13
N GLU A 363 -13.60 5.49 -0.98
CA GLU A 363 -13.03 4.97 0.26
C GLU A 363 -11.54 5.33 0.36
N TYR A 364 -11.19 6.01 1.45
CA TYR A 364 -9.83 6.38 1.81
C TYR A 364 -9.38 5.63 3.06
N VAL A 365 -8.09 5.36 3.13
CA VAL A 365 -7.38 4.93 4.33
C VAL A 365 -6.47 6.06 4.76
N VAL A 366 -6.50 6.42 6.03
CA VAL A 366 -5.57 7.36 6.63
C VAL A 366 -4.80 6.65 7.74
N ASP A 367 -3.53 6.35 7.48
CA ASP A 367 -2.63 5.74 8.46
C ASP A 367 -1.97 6.86 9.27
N GLN A 368 -2.22 6.88 10.58
CA GLN A 368 -1.66 7.88 11.48
C GLN A 368 -0.88 7.24 12.61
N VAL A 369 -0.01 8.04 13.22
CA VAL A 369 0.62 7.73 14.49
C VAL A 369 0.42 8.88 15.45
N SER A 370 0.14 8.56 16.70
CA SER A 370 -0.21 9.51 17.74
C SER A 370 0.79 9.46 18.88
N ARG A 371 1.03 10.61 19.50
CA ARG A 371 1.73 10.71 20.78
C ARG A 371 1.19 11.90 21.57
N ASP A 372 0.78 11.65 22.81
CA ASP A 372 0.19 12.66 23.69
C ASP A 372 -0.95 13.48 23.02
N GLY A 373 -1.79 12.81 22.23
CA GLY A 373 -2.92 13.41 21.52
C GLY A 373 -2.55 14.19 20.25
N VAL A 374 -1.26 14.27 19.90
CA VAL A 374 -0.83 14.84 18.62
C VAL A 374 -0.84 13.76 17.55
N HIS A 375 -1.58 13.99 16.46
CA HIS A 375 -1.79 13.00 15.38
C HIS A 375 -1.04 13.37 14.10
N LYS A 376 -0.01 12.59 13.74
CA LYS A 376 0.74 12.75 12.49
C LYS A 376 0.29 11.74 11.45
N THR A 377 0.05 12.19 10.22
CA THR A 377 -0.34 11.30 9.10
C THR A 377 0.91 10.74 8.44
N ILE A 378 0.94 9.41 8.26
CA ILE A 378 2.09 8.67 7.73
C ILE A 378 1.87 8.24 6.29
N MET A 379 0.64 7.83 5.95
CA MET A 379 0.24 7.53 4.58
C MET A 379 -1.26 7.79 4.40
N THR A 380 -1.65 8.10 3.18
CA THR A 380 -3.04 8.07 2.74
C THR A 380 -3.14 7.15 1.53
N TRP A 381 -4.20 6.34 1.50
CA TRP A 381 -4.47 5.43 0.41
C TRP A 381 -5.93 5.55 -0.03
N VAL A 382 -6.19 5.08 -1.24
CA VAL A 382 -7.52 4.81 -1.77
C VAL A 382 -7.67 3.31 -1.91
N TYR A 383 -8.73 2.75 -1.33
CA TYR A 383 -9.14 1.38 -1.64
C TYR A 383 -9.99 1.36 -2.91
N GLU A 384 -9.65 0.43 -3.80
CA GLU A 384 -10.43 0.13 -5.00
C GLU A 384 -11.06 -1.24 -4.79
N LYS A 385 -12.39 -1.26 -4.67
CA LYS A 385 -13.19 -2.48 -4.49
C LYS A 385 -14.22 -2.58 -5.62
N GLN A 386 -14.51 -3.79 -6.08
CA GLN A 386 -15.59 -4.03 -7.04
C GLN A 386 -16.30 -5.36 -6.77
N PRO A 387 -17.49 -5.56 -7.34
CA PRO A 387 -18.12 -6.87 -7.35
C PRO A 387 -17.30 -7.88 -8.16
N ALA A 388 -17.01 -9.03 -7.56
CA ALA A 388 -16.39 -10.17 -8.25
C ALA A 388 -16.82 -11.49 -7.59
N ASN A 389 -16.97 -12.54 -8.40
CA ASN A 389 -17.30 -13.90 -7.94
C ASN A 389 -18.51 -13.98 -6.97
N GLY A 390 -19.50 -13.09 -7.13
CA GLY A 390 -20.72 -13.06 -6.29
C GLY A 390 -20.60 -12.30 -4.97
N SER A 391 -19.48 -11.63 -4.70
CA SER A 391 -19.28 -10.71 -3.56
C SER A 391 -19.27 -9.26 -4.04
N ASP A 392 -19.81 -8.33 -3.24
CA ASP A 392 -19.95 -6.91 -3.59
C ASP A 392 -18.64 -6.11 -3.41
N PHE A 393 -17.75 -6.54 -2.52
CA PHE A 393 -16.63 -5.75 -2.02
C PHE A 393 -15.27 -6.45 -2.15
N VAL A 394 -14.94 -6.98 -3.33
CA VAL A 394 -13.64 -7.61 -3.58
C VAL A 394 -12.60 -6.53 -3.85
N TYR A 395 -11.51 -6.52 -3.09
CA TYR A 395 -10.42 -5.56 -3.31
C TYR A 395 -9.70 -5.84 -4.63
N LEU A 396 -9.38 -4.77 -5.34
CA LEU A 396 -8.58 -4.76 -6.56
C LEU A 396 -7.21 -4.18 -6.32
N ALA A 397 -7.18 -3.03 -5.67
CA ALA A 397 -5.96 -2.30 -5.43
C ALA A 397 -6.08 -1.40 -4.21
N MET A 398 -4.91 -1.01 -3.71
CA MET A 398 -4.76 0.07 -2.76
C MET A 398 -3.72 1.04 -3.32
N ARG A 399 -4.19 2.24 -3.64
CA ARG A 399 -3.40 3.27 -4.33
C ARG A 399 -2.94 4.34 -3.34
N PRO A 400 -1.62 4.59 -3.20
CA PRO A 400 -1.13 5.69 -2.40
C PRO A 400 -1.62 7.04 -2.96
N VAL A 401 -1.94 7.98 -2.09
CA VAL A 401 -2.36 9.35 -2.43
C VAL A 401 -1.45 10.34 -1.73
N GLU A 402 -0.85 11.27 -2.49
CA GLU A 402 -0.07 12.35 -1.90
C GLU A 402 -0.98 13.27 -1.10
N SER A 403 -0.49 13.82 0.02
CA SER A 403 -1.30 14.67 0.89
C SER A 403 -1.86 15.91 0.20
N LYS A 404 -1.19 16.43 -0.83
CA LYS A 404 -1.65 17.57 -1.64
C LYS A 404 -2.86 17.23 -2.52
N ASP A 405 -3.05 15.95 -2.84
CA ASP A 405 -4.10 15.44 -3.72
C ASP A 405 -5.27 14.82 -2.93
N CYS A 406 -5.12 14.72 -1.60
CA CYS A 406 -6.21 14.31 -0.71
C CYS A 406 -7.30 15.40 -0.66
N PRO A 407 -8.59 15.02 -0.49
CA PRO A 407 -9.63 15.97 -0.15
C PRO A 407 -9.24 16.77 1.10
N SER A 408 -9.45 18.09 1.07
CA SER A 408 -8.98 19.01 2.12
C SER A 408 -9.45 18.64 3.53
N ASP A 409 -10.65 18.06 3.61
CA ASP A 409 -11.34 17.80 4.88
C ASP A 409 -11.03 16.40 5.43
N LEU A 410 -10.36 15.54 4.65
CA LEU A 410 -10.09 14.13 5.01
C LEU A 410 -9.23 14.03 6.27
N ILE A 411 -8.01 14.59 6.25
CA ILE A 411 -7.08 14.50 7.38
C ILE A 411 -7.63 15.24 8.62
N PRO A 412 -8.16 16.47 8.52
CA PRO A 412 -8.80 17.14 9.65
C PRO A 412 -9.93 16.33 10.27
N TYR A 413 -10.83 15.77 9.44
CA TYR A 413 -11.91 14.91 9.92
C TYR A 413 -11.37 13.68 10.66
N THR A 414 -10.39 12.97 10.08
CA THR A 414 -9.81 11.79 10.72
C THR A 414 -9.19 12.14 12.08
N ARG A 415 -8.49 13.27 12.19
CA ARG A 415 -7.94 13.76 13.47
C ARG A 415 -9.05 14.01 14.50
N SER A 416 -10.13 14.68 14.12
CA SER A 416 -11.28 14.90 15.02
C SER A 416 -11.96 13.60 15.45
N VAL A 417 -11.95 12.57 14.60
CA VAL A 417 -12.39 11.22 14.99
C VAL A 417 -11.46 10.61 16.04
N LEU A 418 -10.14 10.72 15.87
CA LEU A 418 -9.17 10.21 16.83
C LEU A 418 -9.27 10.94 18.19
N ASP A 419 -9.46 12.26 18.18
CA ASP A 419 -9.72 13.07 19.38
C ASP A 419 -10.99 12.59 20.10
N ALA A 420 -12.08 12.38 19.36
CA ALA A 420 -13.35 11.91 19.90
C ALA A 420 -13.27 10.50 20.53
N LEU A 421 -12.35 9.67 20.01
CA LEU A 421 -12.07 8.32 20.51
C LEU A 421 -11.02 8.30 21.63
N ASP A 422 -10.57 9.46 22.12
CA ASP A 422 -9.52 9.61 23.13
C ASP A 422 -8.26 8.79 22.76
N ILE A 423 -7.86 8.89 21.48
CA ILE A 423 -6.62 8.29 21.02
C ILE A 423 -5.47 9.22 21.42
N GLN A 424 -4.55 8.68 22.20
CA GLN A 424 -3.43 9.45 22.73
C GLN A 424 -2.12 9.01 22.08
N ASN A 425 -1.94 7.70 21.87
CA ASN A 425 -0.65 7.11 21.55
C ASN A 425 -0.77 5.95 20.55
N GLY A 426 0.28 5.76 19.75
CA GLY A 426 0.42 4.60 18.87
C GLY A 426 -0.24 4.77 17.50
N ALA A 427 -0.27 3.68 16.76
CA ALA A 427 -0.74 3.64 15.37
C ALA A 427 -2.27 3.54 15.29
N THR A 428 -2.84 4.22 14.30
CA THR A 428 -4.23 4.01 13.86
C THR A 428 -4.28 3.84 12.35
N HIS A 429 -5.09 2.88 11.91
CA HIS A 429 -5.48 2.66 10.54
C HIS A 429 -6.97 2.98 10.42
N THR A 430 -7.30 4.12 9.80
CA THR A 430 -8.66 4.63 9.76
C THR A 430 -9.23 4.58 8.35
N GLU A 431 -10.37 3.92 8.17
CA GLU A 431 -11.11 3.85 6.92
C GLU A 431 -12.22 4.91 6.92
N VAL A 432 -12.24 5.75 5.88
CA VAL A 432 -13.18 6.87 5.73
C VAL A 432 -13.80 6.83 4.34
N MET A 433 -15.12 6.90 4.27
CA MET A 433 -15.84 7.13 3.02
C MET A 433 -15.93 8.62 2.74
N MET A 434 -15.37 9.09 1.64
CA MET A 434 -15.57 10.46 1.15
C MET A 434 -16.88 10.51 0.36
N THR A 435 -17.96 10.94 1.02
CA THR A 435 -19.31 11.04 0.43
C THR A 435 -19.57 12.42 -0.16
N ALA A 436 -20.70 12.59 -0.85
CA ALA A 436 -21.15 13.92 -1.32
C ALA A 436 -21.37 14.93 -0.17
N ASP A 437 -21.67 14.44 1.04
CA ASP A 437 -21.88 15.26 2.24
C ASP A 437 -20.60 15.43 3.07
N GLY A 438 -19.45 14.98 2.55
CA GLY A 438 -18.15 15.01 3.22
C GLY A 438 -17.69 13.64 3.75
N PRO A 439 -16.56 13.63 4.49
CA PRO A 439 -15.99 12.39 5.05
C PRO A 439 -16.91 11.78 6.12
N CYS A 440 -17.01 10.45 6.10
CA CYS A 440 -17.75 9.68 7.09
C CYS A 440 -16.95 8.44 7.48
N LEU A 441 -16.80 8.20 8.78
CA LEU A 441 -16.05 7.10 9.34
C LEU A 441 -16.68 5.75 8.93
N ILE A 442 -15.84 4.83 8.46
CA ILE A 442 -16.17 3.40 8.33
C ILE A 442 -15.72 2.68 9.60
N GLU A 443 -14.44 2.84 9.96
CA GLU A 443 -13.85 2.26 11.17
C GLU A 443 -12.49 2.88 11.52
N VAL A 444 -12.10 2.80 12.80
CA VAL A 444 -10.72 3.00 13.27
C VAL A 444 -10.17 1.69 13.83
N ASN A 445 -9.04 1.24 13.32
CA ASN A 445 -8.28 0.12 13.88
C ASN A 445 -7.07 0.69 14.64
N VAL A 446 -6.98 0.48 15.95
CA VAL A 446 -5.92 1.09 16.80
C VAL A 446 -4.67 0.21 16.81
N ARG A 447 -4.09 0.06 15.61
CA ARG A 447 -2.88 -0.70 15.32
C ARG A 447 -2.34 -0.29 13.95
N VAL A 448 -1.22 -0.89 13.57
CA VAL A 448 -0.69 -0.79 12.21
C VAL A 448 -1.65 -1.46 11.20
N MET A 449 -1.71 -0.91 9.98
CA MET A 449 -2.47 -1.47 8.85
C MET A 449 -2.17 -2.96 8.63
N GLY A 450 -3.20 -3.71 8.23
CA GLY A 450 -3.10 -5.16 7.95
C GLY A 450 -2.46 -5.46 6.58
N GLY A 451 -2.89 -6.57 5.96
CA GLY A 451 -2.45 -6.94 4.60
C GLY A 451 -1.05 -7.53 4.54
N ASN A 452 -0.62 -8.22 5.60
CA ASN A 452 0.69 -8.86 5.74
C ASN A 452 1.86 -7.91 5.47
N GLY A 453 1.72 -6.62 5.79
CA GLY A 453 2.75 -5.61 5.54
C GLY A 453 3.11 -5.40 4.07
N SER A 454 2.27 -5.83 3.12
CA SER A 454 2.47 -5.63 1.67
C SER A 454 2.66 -4.16 1.26
N PHE A 455 2.22 -3.23 2.11
CA PHE A 455 2.40 -1.80 1.92
C PHE A 455 3.77 -1.27 2.39
N ILE A 456 4.50 -1.98 3.26
CA ILE A 456 5.64 -1.43 4.01
C ILE A 456 6.74 -0.98 3.05
N SER A 457 7.18 -1.87 2.16
CA SER A 457 8.24 -1.60 1.20
C SER A 457 7.87 -0.47 0.24
N LEU A 458 6.60 -0.43 -0.17
CA LEU A 458 6.10 0.65 -1.00
C LEU A 458 6.01 1.98 -0.24
N ALA A 459 5.55 1.99 1.01
CA ALA A 459 5.50 3.21 1.82
C ALA A 459 6.91 3.76 2.05
N ARG A 460 7.87 2.91 2.47
CA ARG A 460 9.28 3.28 2.62
C ARG A 460 9.86 3.87 1.33
N LEU A 461 9.52 3.27 0.20
CA LEU A 461 9.91 3.74 -1.12
C LEU A 461 9.37 5.14 -1.43
N LEU A 462 8.09 5.39 -1.12
CA LEU A 462 7.43 6.63 -1.49
C LEU A 462 7.76 7.79 -0.55
N THR A 463 7.83 7.54 0.76
CA THR A 463 7.90 8.59 1.79
C THR A 463 9.15 8.51 2.68
N GLY A 464 9.94 7.44 2.57
CA GLY A 464 11.10 7.18 3.43
C GLY A 464 10.76 6.55 4.78
N THR A 465 9.48 6.27 5.06
CA THR A 465 9.00 5.61 6.27
C THR A 465 7.76 4.77 5.95
N SER A 466 7.29 3.98 6.90
CA SER A 466 6.01 3.27 6.80
C SER A 466 5.23 3.41 8.10
N HIS A 467 3.94 3.05 8.08
CA HIS A 467 3.12 3.01 9.30
C HIS A 467 3.74 2.09 10.37
N ALA A 468 4.39 1.00 9.96
CA ALA A 468 5.08 0.06 10.83
C ALA A 468 6.39 0.61 11.42
N ASP A 469 7.09 1.52 10.72
CA ASP A 469 8.26 2.21 11.26
C ASP A 469 7.83 3.30 12.26
N ALA A 470 6.83 4.08 11.86
CA ALA A 470 6.34 5.23 12.62
C ALA A 470 5.78 4.84 14.00
N VAL A 471 5.19 3.64 14.16
CA VAL A 471 4.72 3.15 15.46
C VAL A 471 5.86 2.92 16.46
N LEU A 472 7.08 2.62 15.99
CA LEU A 472 8.25 2.58 16.88
C LEU A 472 8.80 3.97 17.13
N ASP A 473 8.77 4.86 16.15
CA ASP A 473 9.20 6.25 16.35
C ASP A 473 8.34 6.96 17.41
N CYS A 474 7.05 6.60 17.55
CA CYS A 474 6.20 7.21 18.57
C CYS A 474 6.57 6.85 20.01
N ILE A 475 7.37 5.81 20.26
CA ILE A 475 7.82 5.47 21.62
C ILE A 475 8.86 6.47 22.14
N ASP A 476 9.59 7.16 21.24
CA ASP A 476 10.60 8.16 21.57
C ASP A 476 10.17 9.57 21.12
N GLN A 477 10.19 10.55 22.03
CA GLN A 477 9.67 11.89 21.73
C GLN A 477 10.42 12.54 20.57
N LYS A 478 11.74 12.41 20.56
CA LYS A 478 12.59 13.07 19.57
C LYS A 478 12.37 12.48 18.18
N ARG A 479 12.19 11.16 18.09
CA ARG A 479 11.85 10.49 16.82
C ARG A 479 10.46 10.89 16.35
N PHE A 480 9.46 10.88 17.24
CA PHE A 480 8.11 11.36 16.91
C PHE A 480 8.10 12.81 16.42
N ASP A 481 8.82 13.70 17.09
CA ASP A 481 8.92 15.12 16.72
C ASP A 481 9.55 15.30 15.33
N ALA A 482 10.49 14.43 14.96
CA ALA A 482 11.16 14.44 13.65
C ALA A 482 10.28 13.96 12.50
N LEU A 483 9.19 13.21 12.78
CA LEU A 483 8.20 12.86 11.75
C LEU A 483 7.50 14.13 11.24
N PRO A 484 7.25 14.25 9.93
CA PRO A 484 6.49 15.39 9.41
C PRO A 484 5.01 15.28 9.85
N ASP A 485 4.28 16.41 9.84
CA ASP A 485 2.85 16.42 10.19
C ASP A 485 2.00 15.58 9.23
N VAL A 486 2.34 15.68 7.94
CA VAL A 486 1.84 14.87 6.83
C VAL A 486 3.02 14.42 5.96
N PRO A 487 2.90 13.34 5.18
CA PRO A 487 4.01 12.84 4.38
C PRO A 487 4.54 13.87 3.37
N ARG A 488 5.85 13.80 3.10
CA ARG A 488 6.46 14.59 2.03
C ARG A 488 5.99 14.08 0.67
N ALA A 489 6.19 14.90 -0.37
CA ALA A 489 5.91 14.53 -1.75
C ALA A 489 6.57 13.19 -2.12
N PHE A 490 5.85 12.34 -2.82
CA PHE A 490 6.30 10.99 -3.14
C PHE A 490 7.52 11.01 -4.08
N GLN A 491 8.44 10.08 -3.85
CA GLN A 491 9.66 9.94 -4.66
C GLN A 491 9.44 9.14 -5.96
N ALA A 492 8.32 8.41 -6.06
CA ALA A 492 7.94 7.57 -7.18
C ALA A 492 6.41 7.40 -7.22
N SER A 493 5.91 6.58 -8.14
CA SER A 493 4.54 6.06 -8.12
C SER A 493 4.56 4.59 -7.72
N GLY A 494 3.45 4.10 -7.17
CA GLY A 494 3.28 2.68 -6.91
C GLY A 494 1.84 2.29 -6.65
N LEU A 495 1.61 0.98 -6.60
CA LEU A 495 0.30 0.39 -6.41
C LEU A 495 0.42 -0.94 -5.68
N VAL A 496 -0.45 -1.19 -4.72
CA VAL A 496 -0.67 -2.52 -4.16
C VAL A 496 -1.85 -3.13 -4.90
N VAL A 497 -1.68 -4.31 -5.49
CA VAL A 497 -2.67 -5.00 -6.31
C VAL A 497 -3.07 -6.29 -5.60
N PHE A 498 -4.35 -6.41 -5.27
CA PHE A 498 -4.92 -7.65 -4.74
C PHE A 498 -5.30 -8.54 -5.92
N LEU A 499 -4.69 -9.73 -5.97
CA LEU A 499 -4.85 -10.65 -7.09
C LEU A 499 -6.14 -11.47 -6.93
N ILE A 500 -6.99 -11.42 -7.96
CA ILE A 500 -8.25 -12.15 -8.03
C ILE A 500 -8.06 -13.49 -8.74
N SER A 501 -8.44 -14.57 -8.06
CA SER A 501 -8.67 -15.86 -8.72
C SER A 501 -10.12 -15.97 -9.19
N TYR A 502 -10.31 -16.21 -10.49
CA TYR A 502 -11.62 -16.53 -11.09
C TYR A 502 -11.85 -18.04 -11.23
N SER A 503 -10.98 -18.87 -10.65
CA SER A 503 -11.06 -20.33 -10.75
C SER A 503 -10.66 -20.98 -9.43
N SER A 504 -11.17 -22.18 -9.19
CA SER A 504 -10.81 -23.00 -8.04
C SER A 504 -10.21 -24.33 -8.48
N GLY A 505 -9.37 -24.90 -7.63
CA GLY A 505 -8.73 -26.19 -7.85
C GLY A 505 -7.39 -26.31 -7.13
N ILE A 506 -6.70 -27.44 -7.37
CA ILE A 506 -5.35 -27.66 -6.87
C ILE A 506 -4.34 -27.11 -7.89
N VAL A 507 -3.49 -26.18 -7.46
CA VAL A 507 -2.53 -25.49 -8.33
C VAL A 507 -1.45 -26.48 -8.79
N ALA A 508 -1.31 -26.67 -10.09
CA ALA A 508 -0.19 -27.40 -10.70
C ALA A 508 1.04 -26.49 -10.87
N SER A 509 0.82 -25.25 -11.28
CA SER A 509 1.87 -24.25 -11.50
C SER A 509 1.31 -22.83 -11.49
N THR A 510 2.20 -21.84 -11.35
CA THR A 510 1.89 -20.41 -11.17
C THR A 510 2.46 -19.53 -12.29
N PRO A 511 2.14 -19.79 -13.57
CA PRO A 511 2.77 -19.08 -14.70
C PRO A 511 2.52 -17.56 -14.64
N GLY A 512 1.37 -17.11 -14.15
CA GLY A 512 1.08 -15.69 -13.99
C GLY A 512 2.06 -15.00 -13.03
N TYR A 513 2.42 -15.65 -11.93
CA TYR A 513 3.41 -15.12 -10.98
C TYR A 513 4.78 -14.98 -11.62
N GLU A 514 5.18 -15.94 -12.45
CA GLU A 514 6.48 -15.90 -13.15
C GLU A 514 6.54 -14.80 -14.23
N VAL A 515 5.40 -14.42 -14.80
CA VAL A 515 5.29 -13.25 -15.68
C VAL A 515 5.36 -11.97 -14.85
N MET A 516 4.58 -11.86 -13.77
CA MET A 516 4.53 -10.68 -12.89
C MET A 516 5.89 -10.34 -12.29
N LYS A 517 6.66 -11.33 -11.82
CA LYS A 517 8.02 -11.15 -11.28
C LYS A 517 9.02 -10.56 -12.28
N LYS A 518 8.71 -10.60 -13.58
CA LYS A 518 9.55 -10.08 -14.66
C LYS A 518 9.07 -8.73 -15.20
N MET A 519 7.94 -8.22 -14.70
CA MET A 519 7.43 -6.90 -15.08
C MET A 519 8.39 -5.81 -14.64
N ASP A 520 8.48 -4.74 -15.43
CA ASP A 520 9.36 -3.63 -15.07
C ASP A 520 8.91 -3.00 -13.75
N SER A 521 7.60 -2.79 -13.55
CA SER A 521 7.11 -2.22 -12.30
C SER A 521 7.14 -3.18 -11.10
N PHE A 522 7.58 -4.43 -11.24
CA PHE A 522 7.60 -5.39 -10.16
C PHE A 522 8.42 -4.90 -8.95
N LEU A 523 7.78 -4.85 -7.78
CA LEU A 523 8.44 -4.64 -6.50
C LEU A 523 8.48 -5.95 -5.71
N GLU A 524 7.30 -6.50 -5.39
CA GLU A 524 7.16 -7.67 -4.53
C GLU A 524 5.88 -8.47 -4.88
N LEU A 525 5.86 -9.75 -4.53
CA LEU A 525 4.66 -10.58 -4.56
C LEU A 525 4.52 -11.33 -3.24
N HIS A 526 3.40 -11.10 -2.56
CA HIS A 526 3.05 -11.70 -1.28
C HIS A 526 2.01 -12.79 -1.52
N THR A 527 2.38 -14.06 -1.36
CA THR A 527 1.45 -15.17 -1.54
C THR A 527 1.94 -16.41 -0.78
N SER A 528 1.01 -17.20 -0.26
CA SER A 528 1.28 -18.55 0.27
C SER A 528 0.97 -19.65 -0.75
N ILE A 529 0.47 -19.28 -1.94
CA ILE A 529 0.06 -20.24 -2.97
C ILE A 529 1.30 -20.74 -3.72
N SER A 530 1.43 -22.06 -3.76
CA SER A 530 2.47 -22.79 -4.49
C SER A 530 1.85 -24.02 -5.18
N PRO A 531 2.58 -24.71 -6.07
CA PRO A 531 2.12 -25.99 -6.59
C PRO A 531 1.71 -26.94 -5.46
N GLY A 532 0.49 -27.48 -5.54
CA GLY A 532 -0.15 -28.31 -4.52
C GLY A 532 -1.15 -27.56 -3.61
N SER A 533 -1.13 -26.22 -3.59
CA SER A 533 -2.11 -25.43 -2.83
C SER A 533 -3.52 -25.57 -3.43
N ALA A 534 -4.53 -25.69 -2.56
CA ALA A 534 -5.92 -25.51 -2.94
C ALA A 534 -6.23 -24.00 -3.04
N VAL A 535 -6.87 -23.61 -4.13
CA VAL A 535 -7.30 -22.23 -4.38
C VAL A 535 -8.79 -22.23 -4.64
N GLU A 536 -9.47 -21.24 -4.07
CA GLU A 536 -10.88 -20.97 -4.32
C GLU A 536 -11.04 -19.71 -5.17
N VAL A 537 -12.27 -19.44 -5.63
CA VAL A 537 -12.58 -18.16 -6.26
C VAL A 537 -12.50 -17.06 -5.21
N THR A 538 -11.91 -15.93 -5.58
CA THR A 538 -11.74 -14.82 -4.65
C THR A 538 -13.06 -14.10 -4.40
N VAL A 539 -13.51 -14.08 -3.16
CA VAL A 539 -14.75 -13.40 -2.72
C VAL A 539 -14.52 -12.38 -1.60
N ASP A 540 -13.35 -12.42 -0.96
CA ASP A 540 -12.97 -11.57 0.17
C ASP A 540 -11.43 -11.54 0.35
N THR A 541 -10.99 -10.90 1.43
CA THR A 541 -9.56 -10.78 1.79
C THR A 541 -8.84 -12.10 2.07
N PHE A 542 -9.55 -13.14 2.50
CA PHE A 542 -8.95 -14.43 2.85
C PHE A 542 -8.77 -15.35 1.64
N THR A 543 -9.45 -15.05 0.55
CA THR A 543 -9.47 -15.82 -0.70
C THR A 543 -8.67 -15.16 -1.82
N PHE A 544 -7.87 -14.12 -1.52
CA PHE A 544 -6.95 -13.53 -2.49
C PHE A 544 -5.90 -14.55 -2.96
N ALA A 545 -5.59 -14.51 -4.26
CA ALA A 545 -4.50 -15.30 -4.82
C ALA A 545 -3.12 -14.79 -4.32
N GLY A 546 -3.03 -13.50 -4.05
CA GLY A 546 -1.82 -12.88 -3.52
C GLY A 546 -1.94 -11.38 -3.58
N ILE A 547 -0.88 -10.69 -3.15
CA ILE A 547 -0.78 -9.25 -3.22
C ILE A 547 0.49 -8.91 -3.99
N LEU A 548 0.32 -8.35 -5.18
CA LEU A 548 1.39 -7.87 -6.04
C LEU A 548 1.64 -6.40 -5.75
N VAL A 549 2.88 -6.02 -5.49
CA VAL A 549 3.27 -4.64 -5.25
C VAL A 549 4.05 -4.15 -6.45
N LEU A 550 3.62 -3.03 -7.01
CA LEU A 550 4.21 -2.40 -8.19
C LEU A 550 4.75 -1.02 -7.84
N ALA A 551 5.88 -0.64 -8.43
CA ALA A 551 6.48 0.67 -8.30
C ALA A 551 7.24 1.09 -9.56
N GLY A 552 7.15 2.36 -9.92
CA GLY A 552 7.74 2.87 -11.16
C GLY A 552 7.15 4.21 -11.58
N SER A 553 7.18 4.47 -12.89
CA SER A 553 6.37 5.54 -13.47
C SER A 553 4.92 5.09 -13.57
N GLU A 554 3.99 6.03 -13.40
CA GLU A 554 2.55 5.78 -13.53
C GLU A 554 2.18 5.06 -14.83
N ASP A 555 2.69 5.51 -15.99
CA ASP A 555 2.43 4.86 -17.29
C ASP A 555 2.83 3.38 -17.32
N GLN A 556 3.93 3.01 -16.66
CA GLN A 556 4.42 1.64 -16.65
C GLN A 556 3.56 0.77 -15.72
N ILE A 557 3.16 1.32 -14.57
CA ILE A 557 2.26 0.64 -13.63
C ILE A 557 0.93 0.35 -14.32
N TRP A 558 0.35 1.33 -15.03
CA TRP A 558 -0.90 1.13 -15.76
C TRP A 558 -0.77 0.10 -16.88
N ALA A 559 0.32 0.11 -17.63
CA ALA A 559 0.58 -0.91 -18.65
C ALA A 559 0.67 -2.32 -18.06
N ASP A 560 1.38 -2.48 -16.93
CA ASP A 560 1.55 -3.76 -16.27
C ASP A 560 0.23 -4.25 -15.62
N ILE A 561 -0.60 -3.36 -15.07
CA ILE A 561 -1.93 -3.71 -14.52
C ILE A 561 -2.82 -4.34 -15.58
N VAL A 562 -2.83 -3.82 -16.80
CA VAL A 562 -3.66 -4.40 -17.89
C VAL A 562 -3.30 -5.87 -18.10
N GLU A 563 -2.00 -6.19 -18.11
CA GLU A 563 -1.54 -7.56 -18.23
C GLU A 563 -1.84 -8.39 -16.97
N VAL A 564 -1.70 -7.82 -15.77
CA VAL A 564 -2.09 -8.49 -14.51
C VAL A 564 -3.57 -8.89 -14.54
N ARG A 565 -4.47 -7.98 -14.92
CA ARG A 565 -5.92 -8.27 -15.00
C ARG A 565 -6.26 -9.29 -16.09
N ARG A 566 -5.47 -9.34 -17.17
CA ARG A 566 -5.59 -10.41 -18.18
C ARG A 566 -5.17 -11.76 -17.61
N LEU A 567 -4.03 -11.81 -16.90
CA LEU A 567 -3.52 -13.03 -16.28
C LEU A 567 -4.47 -13.58 -15.22
N GLU A 568 -5.09 -12.76 -14.39
CA GLU A 568 -6.10 -13.19 -13.40
C GLU A 568 -7.22 -14.05 -14.02
N LYS A 569 -7.63 -13.73 -15.25
CA LYS A 569 -8.70 -14.43 -15.97
C LYS A 569 -8.23 -15.67 -16.72
N GLU A 570 -7.02 -15.63 -17.27
CA GLU A 570 -6.60 -16.59 -18.31
C GLU A 570 -5.34 -17.40 -17.97
N GLY A 571 -4.54 -16.96 -17.00
CA GLY A 571 -3.16 -17.44 -16.87
C GLY A 571 -2.53 -17.28 -15.50
N LEU A 572 -3.30 -17.03 -14.44
CA LEU A 572 -2.76 -16.90 -13.09
C LEU A 572 -2.19 -18.24 -12.62
N PHE A 573 -2.99 -19.30 -12.79
CA PHE A 573 -2.67 -20.67 -12.40
C PHE A 573 -2.94 -21.67 -13.52
N CYS A 574 -2.16 -22.75 -13.53
CA CYS A 574 -2.60 -24.02 -14.10
C CYS A 574 -3.04 -24.93 -12.96
N PHE A 575 -4.14 -25.66 -13.14
CA PHE A 575 -4.65 -26.60 -12.13
C PHE A 575 -4.45 -28.05 -12.58
N THR A 576 -4.23 -28.97 -11.63
CA THR A 576 -4.14 -30.41 -11.89
C THR A 576 -5.53 -31.02 -12.15
N GLU A 577 -6.55 -30.50 -11.48
CA GLU A 577 -7.97 -30.81 -11.67
C GLU A 577 -8.75 -29.49 -11.67
N THR A 578 -9.40 -29.13 -12.79
CA THR A 578 -10.20 -27.90 -12.90
C THR A 578 -11.69 -28.19 -12.72
N ASN A 579 -12.33 -27.51 -11.77
CA ASN A 579 -13.76 -27.18 -11.87
C ASN A 579 -13.87 -25.74 -12.40
N ARG A 580 -13.96 -25.58 -13.73
CA ARG A 580 -14.28 -24.26 -14.31
C ARG A 580 -15.76 -23.99 -14.06
N PHE A 581 -16.07 -22.95 -13.28
CA PHE A 581 -17.42 -22.41 -13.22
C PHE A 581 -17.77 -21.82 -14.60
N GLN A 582 -18.71 -22.42 -15.31
CA GLN A 582 -19.38 -21.75 -16.41
C GLN A 582 -20.26 -20.66 -15.79
N CYS A 583 -19.90 -19.38 -15.97
CA CYS A 583 -20.90 -18.33 -15.81
C CYS A 583 -21.99 -18.60 -16.86
N GLY A 584 -23.10 -19.19 -16.40
CA GLY A 584 -24.32 -19.26 -17.19
C GLY A 584 -24.75 -17.83 -17.50
N GLY A 585 -24.86 -17.51 -18.78
CA GLY A 585 -25.51 -16.29 -19.23
C GLY A 585 -26.97 -16.33 -18.80
N ALA A 586 -27.38 -15.30 -18.07
CA ALA A 586 -28.73 -14.78 -18.00
C ALA A 586 -28.65 -13.31 -17.61
#